data_AF-A0A834P7I8-F1
#
_entry.id   AF-A0A834P7I8-F1
#
_cell.length_a   1.000
_cell.length_b   1.000
_cell.length_c   1.000
_cell.angle_alpha   90.00
_cell.angle_beta   90.00
_cell.angle_gamma   90.00
#
_symmetry.space_group_name_H-M   'P 1'
#
loop_
_entity.id
_entity.type
_entity.pdbx_description
1 polymer ?
#
loop_
_entity_poly.entity_id
_entity_poly.type
_entity_poly.pdbx_seq_one_letter_code
_entity_poly.pdbx_strand_id
1 'polypeptide(L)'
;MKTDINDPWCRTDAEALKDTGGDNQFEDSFVEKSVYEHEKLSDSEQYLQKLYSRLKTLQKNTTKKDLVSSLSIAKEESIARFITSEYTFKSEEEAVLASNPLIRHIVPHLQALTASELVHLLKADVLQVVTETVEEQELDDKSK
;
A
#
# COMPACT_ATOMS: atom_id res chain seq x y z
N MET A 1 -13.82 -7.19 13.26
CA MET A 1 -12.97 -6.02 13.51
C MET A 1 -13.44 -4.92 12.55
N LYS A 2 -14.04 -3.85 13.07
CA LYS A 2 -14.55 -2.73 12.27
C LYS A 2 -13.48 -1.64 12.35
N THR A 3 -12.94 -1.22 11.21
CA THR A 3 -11.95 -0.14 11.14
C THR A 3 -12.69 1.18 11.09
N ASP A 4 -12.71 1.91 12.21
CA ASP A 4 -13.18 3.30 12.26
C ASP A 4 -12.24 4.17 11.41
N ILE A 5 -12.82 4.75 10.37
CA ILE A 5 -12.18 5.79 9.54
C ILE A 5 -12.32 7.08 10.34
N ASN A 6 -11.28 7.43 11.10
CA ASN A 6 -11.17 8.73 11.75
C ASN A 6 -10.78 9.77 10.68
N ASP A 7 -11.74 10.61 10.31
CA ASP A 7 -11.50 11.82 9.53
C ASP A 7 -10.74 12.84 10.41
N PRO A 8 -9.51 13.25 10.06
CA PRO A 8 -8.68 14.12 10.89
C PRO A 8 -9.18 15.57 10.98
N TRP A 9 -10.30 15.93 10.32
CA TRP A 9 -10.83 17.30 10.31
C TRP A 9 -12.12 17.48 11.12
N CYS A 10 -12.73 16.41 11.61
CA CYS A 10 -13.88 16.53 12.52
C CYS A 10 -13.38 16.70 13.96
N ARG A 11 -13.22 17.96 14.38
CA ARG A 11 -13.16 18.30 15.80
C ARG A 11 -14.49 17.93 16.45
N THR A 12 -14.49 16.86 17.22
CA THR A 12 -15.53 16.56 18.20
C THR A 12 -15.36 17.55 19.35
N ASP A 13 -16.41 18.30 19.64
CA ASP A 13 -16.40 19.42 20.58
C ASP A 13 -16.05 18.99 22.01
N ALA A 14 -15.17 19.80 22.61
CA ALA A 14 -15.15 20.26 23.99
C ALA A 14 -15.31 19.22 25.13
N GLU A 15 -14.18 18.74 25.63
CA GLU A 15 -14.01 18.45 27.06
C GLU A 15 -12.86 19.34 27.57
N ALA A 16 -13.21 20.21 28.52
CA ALA A 16 -12.37 21.27 29.03
C ALA A 16 -11.24 20.72 29.91
N LEU A 17 -9.99 20.81 29.43
CA LEU A 17 -8.83 20.65 30.30
C LEU A 17 -8.46 22.02 30.87
N LYS A 18 -8.74 22.22 32.16
CA LYS A 18 -8.08 23.25 32.96
C LYS A 18 -6.63 22.82 33.15
N ASP A 19 -5.69 23.65 32.69
CA ASP A 19 -4.30 23.54 33.12
C ASP A 19 -3.75 24.91 33.54
N THR A 20 -2.98 24.83 34.62
CA THR A 20 -2.46 25.89 35.47
C THR A 20 -1.09 26.34 35.00
N GLY A 21 -0.94 27.66 34.83
CA GLY A 21 0.33 28.36 35.09
C GLY A 21 1.50 28.02 34.18
N GLY A 22 1.54 28.66 33.02
CA GLY A 22 2.72 28.77 32.18
C GLY A 22 2.36 29.51 30.90
N ASP A 23 2.79 30.76 30.77
CA ASP A 23 2.57 31.61 29.60
C ASP A 23 3.35 31.06 28.39
N ASN A 24 2.86 29.98 27.80
CA ASN A 24 3.26 29.44 26.50
C ASN A 24 2.11 29.63 25.50
N GLN A 25 1.50 30.81 25.51
CA GLN A 25 0.57 31.20 24.47
C GLN A 25 1.42 31.66 23.28
N PHE A 26 1.47 30.85 22.21
CA PHE A 26 1.76 31.40 20.90
C PHE A 26 0.67 32.44 20.63
N GLU A 27 1.03 33.72 20.57
CA GLU A 27 0.13 34.72 20.01
C GLU A 27 -0.08 34.34 18.55
N ASP A 28 -1.27 33.82 18.28
CA ASP A 28 -1.73 33.57 16.93
C ASP A 28 -1.80 34.90 16.19
N SER A 29 -0.72 35.23 15.48
CA SER A 29 -0.64 36.43 14.64
C SER A 29 -1.62 36.36 13.45
N PHE A 30 -2.38 35.28 13.30
CA PHE A 30 -3.41 35.14 12.29
C PHE A 30 -4.82 35.47 12.77
N VAL A 31 -5.01 35.92 14.01
CA VAL A 31 -6.33 36.40 14.44
C VAL A 31 -6.21 37.65 15.30
N GLU A 32 -5.86 38.78 14.67
CA GLU A 32 -6.30 40.06 15.20
C GLU A 32 -7.82 40.08 15.11
N LYS A 33 -8.47 39.71 16.22
CA LYS A 33 -9.90 39.92 16.49
C LYS A 33 -10.24 41.39 16.22
N SER A 34 -10.59 41.70 14.98
CA SER A 34 -11.19 42.98 14.63
C SER A 34 -12.39 42.72 13.72
N VAL A 35 -13.57 42.66 14.36
CA VAL A 35 -14.77 43.45 14.01
C VAL A 35 -15.41 43.29 12.62
N TYR A 36 -14.84 42.53 11.69
CA TYR A 36 -15.40 42.32 10.38
C TYR A 36 -15.58 40.82 10.18
N GLU A 37 -16.84 40.39 10.12
CA GLU A 37 -17.21 39.29 9.25
C GLU A 37 -16.38 39.45 7.97
N HIS A 38 -15.51 38.49 7.65
CA HIS A 38 -14.87 38.50 6.35
C HIS A 38 -15.99 38.36 5.33
N GLU A 39 -16.50 39.50 4.87
CA GLU A 39 -17.56 39.60 3.89
C GLU A 39 -17.04 38.84 2.68
N LYS A 40 -17.61 37.66 2.45
CA LYS A 40 -17.20 36.74 1.40
C LYS A 40 -17.10 37.58 0.14
N LEU A 41 -15.90 37.68 -0.47
CA LEU A 41 -15.67 38.63 -1.56
C LEU A 41 -16.82 38.51 -2.57
N SER A 42 -17.32 39.65 -3.04
CA SER A 42 -18.54 39.75 -3.87
C SER A 42 -18.45 38.89 -5.15
N ASP A 43 -17.23 38.59 -5.59
CA ASP A 43 -16.91 37.78 -6.76
C ASP A 43 -16.68 36.29 -6.45
N SER A 44 -16.62 35.86 -5.18
CA SER A 44 -16.36 34.46 -4.80
C SER A 44 -17.37 33.47 -5.39
N GLU A 45 -18.65 33.84 -5.42
CA GLU A 45 -19.71 33.04 -6.03
C GLU A 45 -19.52 32.95 -7.56
N GLN A 46 -19.18 34.08 -8.19
CA GLN A 46 -18.94 34.17 -9.63
C GLN A 46 -17.69 33.38 -10.03
N TYR A 47 -16.65 33.44 -9.21
CA TYR A 47 -15.41 32.69 -9.38
C TYR A 47 -15.68 31.18 -9.29
N LEU A 48 -16.43 30.73 -8.28
CA LEU A 48 -16.82 29.32 -8.14
C LEU A 48 -17.67 28.87 -9.34
N GLN A 49 -18.65 29.66 -9.77
CA GLN A 49 -19.43 29.36 -10.98
C GLN A 49 -18.54 29.25 -12.23
N LYS A 50 -17.53 30.12 -12.37
CA LYS A 50 -16.54 30.06 -13.45
C LYS A 50 -15.67 28.81 -13.37
N LEU A 51 -15.32 28.37 -12.17
CA LEU A 51 -14.56 27.13 -11.94
C LEU A 51 -15.38 25.89 -12.29
N TYR A 52 -16.62 25.81 -11.80
CA TYR A 52 -17.53 24.71 -12.09
C TYR A 52 -17.92 24.64 -13.57
N SER A 53 -18.12 25.78 -14.23
CA SER A 53 -18.39 25.80 -15.67
C SER A 53 -17.20 25.28 -16.49
N ARG A 54 -15.97 25.70 -16.16
CA ARG A 54 -14.75 25.14 -16.76
C ARG A 54 -14.62 23.63 -16.51
N LEU A 55 -14.84 23.18 -15.28
CA LEU A 55 -14.78 21.77 -14.93
C LEU A 55 -15.83 20.95 -15.71
N LYS A 56 -17.05 21.47 -15.86
CA LYS A 56 -18.10 20.85 -16.66
C LYS A 56 -17.74 20.76 -18.14
N THR A 57 -17.06 21.77 -18.69
CA THR A 57 -16.56 21.71 -20.09
C THR A 57 -15.48 20.65 -20.25
N LEU A 58 -14.57 20.52 -19.29
CA LEU A 58 -13.54 19.48 -19.29
C LEU A 58 -14.16 18.08 -19.19
N GLN A 59 -15.06 17.87 -18.24
CA GLN A 59 -15.74 16.57 -18.06
C GLN A 59 -16.63 16.17 -19.24
N LYS A 60 -17.24 17.14 -19.94
CA LYS A 60 -18.00 16.88 -21.17
C LYS A 60 -17.12 16.43 -22.33
N ASN A 61 -15.89 16.94 -22.38
CA ASN A 61 -14.94 16.66 -23.45
C ASN A 61 -14.12 15.39 -23.16
N THR A 62 -14.06 14.93 -21.92
CA THR A 62 -13.48 13.63 -21.59
C THR A 62 -14.48 12.51 -21.90
N THR A 63 -14.19 11.71 -22.90
CA THR A 63 -14.95 10.50 -23.20
C THR A 63 -14.43 9.32 -22.40
N LYS A 64 -15.22 8.24 -22.28
CA LYS A 64 -14.74 6.97 -21.71
C LYS A 64 -13.48 6.46 -22.43
N LYS A 65 -13.32 6.76 -23.72
CA LYS A 65 -12.13 6.40 -24.50
C LYS A 65 -10.89 7.15 -24.04
N ASP A 66 -11.03 8.44 -23.70
CA ASP A 66 -9.92 9.24 -23.19
C ASP A 66 -9.47 8.76 -21.80
N LEU A 67 -10.41 8.36 -20.96
CA LEU A 67 -10.10 7.75 -19.67
C LEU A 67 -9.38 6.41 -19.83
N VAL A 68 -9.85 5.54 -20.72
CA VAL A 68 -9.19 4.24 -21.01
C VAL A 68 -7.80 4.47 -21.60
N SER A 69 -7.64 5.46 -22.48
CA SER A 69 -6.34 5.85 -23.04
C SER A 69 -5.38 6.33 -21.94
N SER A 70 -5.83 7.24 -21.07
CA SER A 70 -5.07 7.71 -19.91
C SER A 70 -4.65 6.57 -18.98
N LEU A 71 -5.56 5.64 -18.67
CA LEU A 71 -5.24 4.48 -17.85
C LEU A 71 -4.24 3.54 -18.54
N SER A 72 -4.36 3.36 -19.86
CA SER A 72 -3.41 2.56 -20.63
C SER A 72 -2.01 3.17 -20.59
N ILE A 73 -1.90 4.49 -20.78
CA ILE A 73 -0.64 5.23 -20.69
C ILE A 73 -0.05 5.10 -19.29
N ALA A 74 -0.86 5.30 -18.25
CA ALA A 74 -0.40 5.18 -16.86
C ALA A 74 0.08 3.76 -16.51
N LYS A 75 -0.60 2.72 -17.03
CA LYS A 75 -0.17 1.32 -16.89
C LYS A 75 1.19 1.09 -17.55
N GLU A 76 1.34 1.55 -18.79
CA GLU A 76 2.58 1.36 -19.55
C GLU A 76 3.75 2.11 -18.91
N GLU A 77 3.52 3.34 -18.45
CA GLU A 77 4.50 4.12 -17.68
C GLU A 77 4.89 3.43 -16.36
N SER A 78 3.92 2.82 -15.67
CA SER A 78 4.21 2.03 -14.46
C SER A 78 5.09 0.82 -14.76
N ILE A 79 4.80 0.08 -15.83
CA ILE A 79 5.60 -1.08 -16.24
C ILE A 79 7.00 -0.63 -16.66
N ALA A 80 7.10 0.45 -17.44
CA ALA A 80 8.38 1.02 -17.83
C ALA A 80 9.20 1.41 -16.61
N ARG A 81 8.60 2.07 -15.61
CA ARG A 81 9.27 2.37 -14.34
C ARG A 81 9.73 1.12 -13.60
N PHE A 82 8.95 0.05 -13.56
CA PHE A 82 9.39 -1.21 -12.94
C PHE A 82 10.60 -1.83 -13.67
N ILE A 83 10.64 -1.73 -15.00
CA ILE A 83 11.76 -2.26 -15.80
C ILE A 83 13.00 -1.38 -15.65
N THR A 84 12.84 -0.05 -15.66
CA THR A 84 13.96 0.91 -15.62
C THR A 84 14.43 1.24 -14.22
N SER A 85 13.59 1.01 -13.19
CA SER A 85 14.06 1.07 -11.82
C SER A 85 15.10 -0.01 -11.66
N GLU A 86 16.37 0.37 -11.49
CA GLU A 86 17.50 -0.50 -11.13
C GLU A 86 17.33 -1.16 -9.75
N TYR A 87 16.11 -1.18 -9.21
CA TYR A 87 15.76 -1.92 -8.03
C TYR A 87 15.81 -3.40 -8.38
N THR A 88 16.95 -4.03 -8.09
CA THR A 88 17.08 -5.47 -8.08
C THR A 88 16.12 -6.01 -7.04
N PHE A 89 14.97 -6.53 -7.47
CA PHE A 89 14.05 -7.36 -6.69
C PHE A 89 14.72 -8.70 -6.35
N LYS A 90 15.91 -8.66 -5.74
CA LYS A 90 16.46 -9.86 -5.11
C LYS A 90 15.70 -10.04 -3.83
N SER A 91 14.70 -10.91 -3.86
CA SER A 91 14.14 -11.45 -2.62
C SER A 91 15.29 -12.02 -1.80
N GLU A 92 15.16 -11.97 -0.47
CA GLU A 92 16.10 -12.63 0.44
C GLU A 92 16.28 -14.11 0.06
N GLU A 93 15.21 -14.76 -0.40
CA GLU A 93 15.21 -16.14 -0.90
C GLU A 93 16.11 -16.31 -2.16
N GLU A 94 16.06 -15.35 -3.09
CA GLU A 94 16.89 -15.37 -4.30
C GLU A 94 18.37 -15.12 -3.98
N ALA A 95 18.66 -14.28 -2.98
CA ALA A 95 20.02 -14.08 -2.49
C ALA A 95 20.59 -15.36 -1.86
N VAL A 96 19.77 -16.09 -1.09
CA VAL A 96 20.14 -17.40 -0.53
C VAL A 96 20.39 -18.43 -1.64
N LEU A 97 19.52 -18.52 -2.65
CA LEU A 97 19.71 -19.41 -3.80
C LEU A 97 20.94 -19.05 -4.66
N ALA A 98 21.29 -17.76 -4.74
CA ALA A 98 22.46 -17.30 -5.47
C ALA A 98 23.78 -17.58 -4.73
N SER A 99 23.76 -17.72 -3.40
CA SER A 99 24.95 -17.94 -2.57
C SER A 99 25.60 -19.31 -2.81
N ASN A 100 24.79 -20.35 -3.07
CA ASN A 100 25.27 -21.69 -3.30
C ASN A 100 24.33 -22.45 -4.25
N PRO A 101 24.85 -22.97 -5.39
CA PRO A 101 24.05 -23.66 -6.39
C PRO A 101 23.39 -24.95 -5.89
N LEU A 102 23.93 -25.57 -4.84
CA LEU A 102 23.37 -26.79 -4.25
C LEU A 102 22.09 -26.54 -3.44
N ILE A 103 21.89 -25.33 -2.92
CA ILE A 103 20.72 -24.99 -2.10
C ILE A 103 19.42 -25.18 -2.90
N ARG A 104 19.47 -24.96 -4.22
CA ARG A 104 18.37 -25.27 -5.13
C ARG A 104 17.90 -26.73 -4.96
N HIS A 105 18.82 -27.68 -4.95
CA HIS A 105 18.47 -29.10 -4.90
C HIS A 105 18.01 -29.57 -3.52
N ILE A 106 18.46 -28.92 -2.45
CA ILE A 106 18.17 -29.31 -1.07
C ILE A 106 16.91 -28.62 -0.54
N VAL A 107 16.61 -27.43 -1.07
CA VAL A 107 15.52 -26.57 -0.59
C VAL A 107 14.68 -26.11 -1.79
N PRO A 108 13.98 -27.03 -2.49
CA PRO A 108 13.27 -26.73 -3.73
C PRO A 108 12.15 -25.71 -3.52
N HIS A 109 11.54 -25.64 -2.33
CA HIS A 109 10.46 -24.69 -2.04
C HIS A 109 10.88 -23.21 -2.15
N LEU A 110 12.17 -22.88 -1.94
CA LEU A 110 12.67 -21.52 -2.12
C LEU A 110 12.75 -21.10 -3.60
N GLN A 111 12.65 -22.04 -4.53
CA GLN A 111 12.66 -21.76 -5.97
C GLN A 111 11.30 -21.34 -6.52
N ALA A 112 10.22 -21.53 -5.76
CA ALA A 112 8.88 -21.33 -6.26
C ALA A 112 8.61 -19.83 -6.52
N LEU A 113 8.26 -19.50 -7.76
CA LEU A 113 7.83 -18.14 -8.14
C LEU A 113 6.35 -17.91 -7.83
N THR A 114 5.57 -18.98 -7.67
CA THR A 114 4.13 -18.94 -7.40
C THR A 114 3.71 -19.98 -6.36
N ALA A 115 2.62 -19.72 -5.64
CA ALA A 115 2.07 -20.67 -4.67
C ALA A 115 1.69 -22.02 -5.31
N SER A 116 1.24 -22.04 -6.57
CA SER A 116 0.97 -23.28 -7.29
C SER A 116 2.24 -24.09 -7.59
N GLU A 117 3.34 -23.42 -7.90
CA GLU A 117 4.63 -24.07 -8.14
C GLU A 117 5.21 -24.65 -6.86
N LEU A 118 5.12 -23.91 -5.75
CA LEU A 118 5.51 -24.36 -4.41
C LEU A 118 4.91 -25.73 -4.08
N VAL A 119 3.60 -25.89 -4.32
CA VAL A 119 2.90 -27.15 -4.04
C VAL A 119 3.43 -28.30 -4.90
N HIS A 120 3.76 -28.05 -6.17
CA HIS A 120 4.32 -29.09 -7.05
C HIS A 120 5.75 -29.46 -6.65
N LEU A 121 6.57 -28.47 -6.27
CA LEU A 121 7.94 -28.68 -5.82
C LEU A 121 7.99 -29.49 -4.52
N LEU A 122 7.14 -29.16 -3.55
CA LEU A 122 7.02 -29.92 -2.30
C LEU A 122 6.56 -31.37 -2.54
N LYS A 123 5.61 -31.59 -3.45
CA LYS A 123 5.16 -32.94 -3.82
C LYS A 123 6.25 -33.77 -4.52
N ALA A 124 7.16 -33.11 -5.22
CA ALA A 124 8.27 -33.75 -5.91
C ALA A 124 9.49 -33.95 -5.02
N ASP A 125 9.45 -33.53 -3.75
CA ASP A 125 10.56 -33.65 -2.81
C ASP A 125 10.74 -35.11 -2.35
N VAL A 126 11.62 -35.81 -3.04
CA VAL A 126 11.95 -37.22 -2.76
C VAL A 126 12.61 -37.38 -1.39
N LEU A 127 13.38 -36.40 -0.93
CA LEU A 127 14.05 -36.49 0.36
C LEU A 127 13.03 -36.46 1.50
N GLN A 128 12.03 -35.57 1.41
CA GLN A 128 10.96 -35.51 2.40
C GLN A 128 10.18 -36.83 2.48
N VAL A 129 9.82 -37.43 1.34
CA VAL A 129 9.13 -38.72 1.29
C VAL A 129 9.98 -39.83 1.91
N VAL A 130 11.28 -39.85 1.65
CA VAL A 130 12.19 -40.86 2.23
C VAL A 130 12.35 -40.66 3.73
N THR A 131 12.45 -39.42 4.23
CA THR A 131 12.53 -39.17 5.67
C THR A 131 11.25 -39.56 6.41
N GLU A 132 10.08 -39.23 5.86
CA GLU A 132 8.79 -39.59 6.46
C GLU A 132 8.63 -41.12 6.54
N THR A 133 8.99 -41.85 5.48
CA THR A 133 8.92 -43.33 5.48
C THR A 133 9.91 -44.00 6.44
N VAL A 134 11.08 -43.42 6.67
CA VAL A 134 12.06 -43.92 7.65
C VAL A 134 11.57 -43.67 9.08
N GLU A 135 11.00 -42.50 9.36
CA GLU A 135 10.41 -42.18 10.67
C GLU A 135 9.22 -43.08 11.00
N GLU A 136 8.36 -43.37 10.02
CA GLU A 136 7.24 -44.31 10.18
C GLU A 136 7.71 -45.73 10.49
N GLN A 137 8.77 -46.21 9.82
CA GLN A 137 9.35 -47.53 10.09
C GLN A 137 10.00 -47.63 11.48
N GLU A 138 10.70 -46.58 11.93
CA GLU A 138 11.29 -46.56 13.27
C GLU A 138 10.25 -46.57 14.39
N LEU A 139 9.07 -45.98 14.16
CA LEU A 139 7.98 -45.98 15.13
C LEU A 139 7.27 -47.34 15.22
N ASP A 140 7.16 -48.05 14.09
CA ASP A 140 6.58 -49.39 14.03
C ASP A 140 7.51 -50.45 14.67
N ASP A 141 8.82 -50.33 14.48
CA ASP A 141 9.81 -51.23 15.10
C ASP A 141 9.98 -51.00 16.62
N LYS A 142 9.74 -49.77 17.11
CA LYS A 142 9.74 -49.47 18.57
C LYS A 142 8.45 -49.88 19.29
N SER A 143 7.40 -50.26 18.55
CA SER A 143 6.09 -50.66 19.09
C SER A 143 5.87 -52.19 19.14
N LYS A 144 6.88 -52.98 18.77
CA LYS A 144 6.93 -54.45 18.91
C LYS A 144 7.83 -54.88 20.07
#